data_AF-A0A8C0D9Q8-F1
#
_entry.id   AF-A0A8C0D9Q8-F1
#
_cell.length_a   1.000
_cell.length_b   1.000
_cell.length_c   1.000
_cell.angle_alpha   90.00
_cell.angle_beta   90.00
_cell.angle_gamma   90.00
#
_symmetry.space_group_name_H-M   'P 1'
#
loop_
_entity.id
_entity.type
_entity.pdbx_description
1 polymer ?
#
loop_
_entity_poly.entity_id
_entity_poly.type
_entity_poly.pdbx_seq_one_letter_code
_entity_poly.pdbx_strand_id
1 'polypeptide(L)'
;MGGMIAGRLYLRLLRASSKSMAKSPLEGVPPSRGLHAGRGPRRLSIEGNIAVGKSTFVKLLTKTYPEWHVATEPVATWQTVQAAGTQSACTARSLGNLLDMMYQEPARWCYTFQTFSFMSRLKVQLEPFPEKLLEAKKAVQIFERSVYSDRLHSEALLNIPVLVLDVNDDFSEEVTKQEELMKRVNTFVKNL
;
A
#
# COMPACT_ATOMS: atom_id res chain seq x y z
N MET A 1 -5.94 74.63 -17.53
CA MET A 1 -6.64 73.32 -17.56
C MET A 1 -5.62 72.22 -17.78
N GLY A 2 -5.60 71.20 -16.92
CA GLY A 2 -5.03 69.89 -17.22
C GLY A 2 -3.55 69.65 -16.90
N GLY A 3 -3.21 69.49 -15.61
CA GLY A 3 -2.01 68.75 -15.22
C GLY A 3 -2.31 67.24 -15.22
N MET A 4 -1.36 66.41 -15.67
CA MET A 4 -1.37 64.96 -15.42
C MET A 4 0.03 64.52 -14.99
N ILE A 5 0.10 64.20 -13.69
CA ILE A 5 1.26 63.71 -12.95
C ILE A 5 1.43 62.22 -13.28
N ALA A 6 2.65 61.82 -13.66
CA ALA A 6 3.04 60.42 -13.84
C ALA A 6 3.03 59.70 -12.47
N GLY A 7 1.99 58.93 -12.20
CA GLY A 7 1.89 58.08 -11.01
C GLY A 7 2.74 56.82 -11.14
N ARG A 8 3.88 56.77 -10.43
CA ARG A 8 4.62 55.52 -10.18
C ARG A 8 3.84 54.68 -9.16
N LEU A 9 3.22 53.58 -9.58
CA LEU A 9 2.68 52.57 -8.66
C LEU A 9 3.83 51.83 -7.97
N TYR A 10 4.15 52.21 -6.74
CA TYR A 10 4.93 51.38 -5.83
C TYR A 10 4.02 50.31 -5.24
N LEU A 11 4.12 49.06 -5.70
CA LEU A 11 3.54 47.92 -4.99
C LEU A 11 4.38 47.64 -3.73
N ARG A 12 3.93 48.17 -2.58
CA ARG A 12 4.40 47.77 -1.25
C ARG A 12 3.94 46.34 -0.98
N LEU A 13 4.84 45.37 -1.08
CA LEU A 13 4.65 44.05 -0.48
C LEU A 13 4.59 44.21 1.04
N LEU A 14 3.39 44.16 1.61
CA LEU A 14 3.18 44.08 3.05
C LEU A 14 3.64 42.70 3.53
N ARG A 15 4.84 42.64 4.08
CA ARG A 15 5.38 41.49 4.79
C ARG A 15 4.58 41.32 6.09
N ALA A 16 3.68 40.35 6.13
CA ALA A 16 2.93 40.03 7.35
C ALA A 16 3.89 39.58 8.46
N SER A 17 3.77 40.20 9.63
CA SER A 17 4.54 39.87 10.83
C SER A 17 4.14 38.47 11.31
N SER A 18 5.07 37.52 11.24
CA SER A 18 4.90 36.17 11.75
C SER A 18 4.86 36.21 13.28
N LYS A 19 3.66 36.13 13.84
CA LYS A 19 3.47 35.94 15.28
C LYS A 19 3.89 34.51 15.64
N SER A 20 4.94 34.42 16.44
CA SER A 20 5.42 33.23 17.15
C SER A 20 4.25 32.50 17.83
N MET A 21 3.79 31.39 17.25
CA MET A 21 2.91 30.45 17.93
C MET A 21 3.72 29.59 18.90
N ALA A 22 3.17 29.48 20.11
CA ALA A 22 3.75 28.85 21.27
C ALA A 22 4.26 27.42 21.00
N LYS A 23 5.41 27.13 21.60
CA LYS A 23 5.99 25.79 21.73
C LYS A 23 5.05 24.91 22.56
N SER A 24 4.24 24.08 21.93
CA SER A 24 3.89 22.78 22.52
C SER A 24 5.02 21.80 22.17
N PRO A 25 5.56 21.02 23.12
CA PRO A 25 6.45 19.94 22.76
C PRO A 25 5.64 18.97 21.89
N LEU A 26 6.01 18.83 20.62
CA LEU A 26 5.59 17.69 19.83
C LEU A 26 6.14 16.47 20.54
N GLU A 27 5.26 15.76 21.23
CA GLU A 27 5.51 14.48 21.85
C GLU A 27 6.17 13.60 20.79
N GLY A 28 7.43 13.24 21.05
CA GLY A 28 8.32 12.67 20.06
C GLY A 28 7.70 11.43 19.42
N VAL A 29 7.75 11.37 18.08
CA VAL A 29 7.54 10.11 17.36
C VAL A 29 8.52 9.11 17.95
N PRO A 30 8.07 8.01 18.59
CA PRO A 30 8.99 7.07 19.17
C PRO A 30 9.79 6.41 18.03
N PRO A 31 11.11 6.26 18.17
CA PRO A 31 11.92 5.57 17.19
C PRO A 31 11.42 4.13 17.08
N SER A 32 11.34 3.65 15.84
CA SER A 32 11.11 2.27 15.41
C SER A 32 10.98 1.24 16.56
N ARG A 33 9.73 0.93 16.94
CA ARG A 33 9.40 -0.15 17.89
C ARG A 33 9.87 -1.51 17.35
N GLY A 34 11.09 -1.88 17.71
CA GLY A 34 11.62 -3.22 17.67
C GLY A 34 11.39 -3.94 19.00
N LEU A 35 10.85 -5.16 18.89
CA LEU A 35 10.80 -6.29 19.82
C LEU A 35 9.87 -6.21 21.06
N HIS A 36 8.78 -6.98 20.92
CA HIS A 36 8.10 -7.78 21.96
C HIS A 36 7.61 -7.10 23.25
N ALA A 37 6.57 -6.25 23.14
CA ALA A 37 5.43 -6.22 24.08
C ALA A 37 4.37 -5.24 23.53
N GLY A 38 3.15 -5.72 23.25
CA GLY A 38 2.02 -4.87 22.79
C GLY A 38 1.92 -4.63 21.28
N ARG A 39 2.53 -5.49 20.44
CA ARG A 39 2.40 -5.38 18.98
C ARG A 39 0.99 -5.78 18.54
N GLY A 40 0.35 -4.92 17.74
CA GLY A 40 -0.81 -5.31 16.93
C GLY A 40 -0.48 -6.46 15.95
N PRO A 41 -1.41 -6.83 15.06
CA PRO A 41 -1.26 -7.98 14.16
C PRO A 41 0.09 -8.02 13.43
N ARG A 42 0.68 -9.20 13.31
CA ARG A 42 1.91 -9.41 12.52
C ARG A 42 1.60 -9.18 11.04
N ARG A 43 2.43 -8.42 10.34
CA ARG A 43 2.22 -8.08 8.92
C ARG A 43 3.15 -8.91 8.05
N LEU A 44 2.61 -9.58 7.05
CA LEU A 44 3.34 -10.36 6.07
C LEU A 44 2.91 -9.95 4.66
N SER A 45 3.85 -9.87 3.72
CA SER A 45 3.56 -9.62 2.31
C SER A 45 3.95 -10.83 1.47
N ILE A 46 3.06 -11.24 0.59
CA ILE A 46 3.30 -12.30 -0.38
C ILE A 46 3.79 -11.65 -1.68
N GLU A 47 5.03 -11.96 -2.03
CA GLU A 47 5.70 -11.47 -3.24
C GLU A 47 5.86 -12.60 -4.26
N GLY A 48 5.86 -12.24 -5.54
CA GLY A 48 6.06 -13.21 -6.61
C GLY A 48 5.73 -12.64 -7.98
N ASN A 49 6.26 -13.27 -9.03
CA ASN A 49 6.02 -12.87 -10.40
C ASN A 49 4.53 -12.86 -10.78
N ILE A 50 4.21 -12.15 -11.86
CA ILE A 50 2.86 -12.16 -12.42
C ILE A 50 2.52 -13.61 -12.83
N ALA A 51 1.28 -14.02 -12.57
CA ALA A 51 0.75 -15.34 -12.87
C ALA A 51 1.41 -16.56 -12.16
N VAL A 52 2.29 -16.36 -11.18
CA VAL A 52 2.94 -17.47 -10.40
C VAL A 52 1.98 -18.22 -9.44
N GLY A 53 0.68 -17.95 -9.46
CA GLY A 53 -0.27 -18.63 -8.57
C GLY A 53 -0.43 -18.04 -7.16
N LYS A 54 -0.03 -16.77 -6.92
CA LYS A 54 -0.22 -16.08 -5.62
C LYS A 54 -1.66 -16.18 -5.11
N SER A 55 -2.65 -15.93 -5.95
CA SER A 55 -4.06 -16.01 -5.56
C SER A 55 -4.49 -17.43 -5.15
N THR A 56 -3.90 -18.47 -5.75
CA THR A 56 -4.11 -19.87 -5.34
C THR A 56 -3.49 -20.13 -3.96
N PHE A 57 -2.27 -19.64 -3.74
CA PHE A 57 -1.60 -19.74 -2.45
C PHE A 57 -2.35 -19.00 -1.34
N VAL A 58 -2.88 -17.81 -1.63
CA VAL A 58 -3.71 -17.03 -0.71
C VAL A 58 -5.00 -17.76 -0.36
N LYS A 59 -5.68 -18.39 -1.33
CA LYS A 59 -6.86 -19.24 -1.04
C LYS A 59 -6.53 -20.36 -0.07
N LEU A 60 -5.37 -21.00 -0.25
CA LEU A 60 -4.88 -22.05 0.63
C LEU A 60 -4.62 -21.50 2.05
N LEU A 61 -3.93 -20.36 2.18
CA LEU A 61 -3.70 -19.70 3.47
C LEU A 61 -5.00 -19.36 4.20
N THR A 62 -5.99 -18.79 3.51
CA THR A 62 -7.29 -18.45 4.10
C THR A 62 -8.04 -19.70 4.56
N LYS A 63 -7.90 -20.82 3.86
CA LYS A 63 -8.47 -22.12 4.27
C LYS A 63 -7.77 -22.68 5.51
N THR A 64 -6.44 -22.59 5.57
CA THR A 64 -5.63 -23.15 6.67
C THR A 64 -5.65 -22.27 7.93
N TYR A 65 -5.75 -20.94 7.78
CA TYR A 65 -5.75 -19.96 8.87
C TYR A 65 -6.94 -18.98 8.76
N PRO A 66 -8.17 -19.41 9.11
CA PRO A 66 -9.38 -18.58 8.99
C PRO A 66 -9.40 -17.33 9.89
N GLU A 67 -8.50 -17.27 10.88
CA GLU A 67 -8.30 -16.14 11.77
C GLU A 67 -7.35 -15.08 11.19
N TRP A 68 -6.65 -15.39 10.08
CA TRP A 68 -5.78 -14.43 9.41
C TRP A 68 -6.59 -13.54 8.50
N HIS A 69 -6.18 -12.28 8.40
CA HIS A 69 -6.80 -11.34 7.49
C HIS A 69 -5.95 -11.18 6.24
N VAL A 70 -6.56 -11.30 5.07
CA VAL A 70 -5.89 -11.07 3.79
C VAL A 70 -6.39 -9.78 3.18
N ALA A 71 -5.47 -8.84 2.99
CA ALA A 71 -5.66 -7.65 2.17
C ALA A 71 -5.19 -7.95 0.74
N THR A 72 -6.14 -8.11 -0.17
CA THR A 72 -5.88 -8.41 -1.58
C THR A 72 -5.37 -7.18 -2.33
N GLU A 73 -4.64 -7.41 -3.42
CA GLU A 73 -4.13 -6.35 -4.29
C GLU A 73 -5.32 -5.62 -4.95
N PRO A 74 -5.37 -4.27 -4.95
CA PRO A 74 -6.50 -3.51 -5.46
C PRO A 74 -6.53 -3.44 -7.00
N VAL A 75 -6.34 -4.56 -7.69
CA VAL A 75 -6.28 -4.66 -9.15
C VAL A 75 -7.55 -4.12 -9.81
N ALA A 76 -8.72 -4.38 -9.22
CA ALA A 76 -9.99 -3.87 -9.70
C ALA A 76 -10.02 -2.33 -9.75
N THR A 77 -9.39 -1.66 -8.77
CA THR A 77 -9.27 -0.21 -8.73
C THR A 77 -8.39 0.33 -9.86
N TRP A 78 -7.46 -0.47 -10.37
CA TRP A 78 -6.58 -0.08 -11.50
C TRP A 78 -7.25 -0.28 -12.85
N GLN A 79 -8.16 -1.24 -12.94
CA GLN A 79 -8.96 -1.49 -14.13
C GLN A 79 -10.13 -0.52 -14.28
N THR A 80 -10.61 0.04 -13.17
CA THR A 80 -11.72 1.01 -13.15
C THR A 80 -11.34 2.22 -12.31
N VAL A 81 -10.62 3.17 -12.93
CA VAL A 81 -10.24 4.41 -12.25
C VAL A 81 -11.41 5.39 -12.29
N GLN A 82 -11.97 5.71 -11.13
CA GLN A 82 -12.99 6.74 -10.98
C GLN A 82 -12.34 8.07 -10.60
N ALA A 83 -12.76 9.16 -11.26
CA ALA A 83 -12.35 10.50 -10.84
C ALA A 83 -13.06 10.86 -9.53
N ALA A 84 -12.31 11.23 -8.50
CA ALA A 84 -12.89 11.76 -7.27
C ALA A 84 -13.36 13.20 -7.51
N GLY A 85 -14.67 13.44 -7.45
CA GLY A 85 -15.27 14.77 -7.38
C GLY A 85 -15.78 15.34 -8.71
N THR A 86 -16.92 14.85 -9.20
CA THR A 86 -17.81 15.66 -10.05
C THR A 86 -19.26 15.25 -9.82
N GLN A 87 -19.83 15.65 -8.68
CA GLN A 87 -21.28 15.73 -8.51
C GLN A 87 -21.78 17.04 -9.14
N SER A 88 -21.65 17.16 -10.46
CA SER A 88 -22.33 18.21 -11.23
C SER A 88 -22.57 17.70 -12.65
N ALA A 89 -23.81 17.24 -12.88
CA ALA A 89 -24.55 17.14 -14.14
C ALA A 89 -23.90 16.54 -15.41
N CYS A 90 -22.67 16.03 -15.39
CA CYS A 90 -22.06 15.30 -16.49
C CYS A 90 -21.56 13.94 -15.97
N THR A 91 -22.00 12.87 -16.62
CA THR A 91 -21.67 11.46 -16.35
C THR A 91 -20.29 11.27 -15.74
N ALA A 92 -20.21 10.59 -14.58
CA ALA A 92 -18.95 10.24 -13.93
C ALA A 92 -18.04 9.56 -14.96
N ARG A 93 -17.08 10.31 -15.51
CA ARG A 93 -16.21 9.81 -16.56
C ARG A 93 -15.24 8.84 -15.92
N SER A 94 -15.49 7.54 -16.09
CA SER A 94 -14.46 6.52 -15.86
C SER A 94 -13.23 6.95 -16.64
N LEU A 95 -12.10 7.13 -15.95
CA LEU A 95 -10.82 7.50 -16.56
C LEU A 95 -10.25 6.34 -17.39
N GLY A 96 -10.86 5.16 -17.35
CA GLY A 96 -10.48 3.98 -18.11
C GLY A 96 -9.66 2.99 -17.28
N ASN A 97 -9.18 1.96 -17.97
CA ASN A 97 -8.37 0.90 -17.41
C ASN A 97 -6.90 1.31 -17.44
N LEU A 98 -6.40 1.87 -16.34
CA LEU A 98 -5.03 2.38 -16.25
C LEU A 98 -3.99 1.25 -16.36
N LEU A 99 -4.34 0.04 -15.92
CA LEU A 99 -3.49 -1.14 -16.10
C LEU A 99 -3.29 -1.46 -17.59
N ASP A 100 -4.38 -1.44 -18.37
CA ASP A 100 -4.34 -1.66 -19.81
C ASP A 100 -3.58 -0.54 -20.54
N MET A 101 -3.83 0.72 -20.18
CA MET A 101 -3.09 1.87 -20.71
C MET A 101 -1.58 1.78 -20.46
N MET A 102 -1.17 1.24 -19.31
CA MET A 102 0.24 0.98 -18.99
C MET A 102 0.85 -0.10 -19.90
N TYR A 103 0.12 -1.18 -20.18
CA TYR A 103 0.59 -2.21 -21.12
C TYR A 103 0.64 -1.73 -22.57
N GLN A 104 -0.30 -0.87 -22.98
CA GLN A 104 -0.37 -0.35 -24.36
C GLN A 104 0.70 0.72 -24.64
N GLU A 105 0.87 1.70 -23.74
CA GLU A 105 1.80 2.82 -23.92
C GLU A 105 2.66 3.04 -22.66
N PRO A 106 3.62 2.15 -22.38
CA PRO A 106 4.40 2.16 -21.15
C PRO A 106 5.20 3.47 -20.96
N ALA A 107 5.77 4.02 -22.03
CA ALA A 107 6.51 5.28 -21.98
C ALA A 107 5.66 6.46 -21.47
N ARG A 108 4.34 6.42 -21.72
CA ARG A 108 3.40 7.46 -21.30
C ARG A 108 2.79 7.20 -19.93
N TRP A 109 2.54 5.94 -19.58
CA TRP A 109 1.70 5.59 -18.43
C TRP A 109 2.40 4.80 -17.32
N CYS A 110 3.62 4.30 -17.49
CA CYS A 110 4.32 3.55 -16.44
C CYS A 110 4.46 4.34 -15.14
N TYR A 111 4.94 5.59 -15.19
CA TYR A 111 5.10 6.42 -14.00
C TYR A 111 3.76 6.66 -13.29
N THR A 112 2.72 6.97 -14.06
CA THR A 112 1.36 7.19 -13.53
C THR A 112 0.80 5.93 -12.87
N PHE A 113 0.92 4.78 -13.54
CA PHE A 113 0.46 3.50 -13.00
C PHE A 113 1.26 3.08 -11.77
N GLN A 114 2.59 3.23 -11.79
CA GLN A 114 3.45 2.92 -10.63
C GLN A 114 3.09 3.78 -9.43
N THR A 115 2.92 5.09 -9.62
CA THR A 115 2.50 5.99 -8.53
C THR A 115 1.12 5.62 -7.99
N PHE A 116 0.15 5.36 -8.88
CA PHE A 116 -1.21 5.00 -8.47
C PHE A 116 -1.27 3.66 -7.74
N SER A 117 -0.57 2.65 -8.26
CA SER A 117 -0.49 1.32 -7.64
C SER A 117 0.19 1.38 -6.27
N PHE A 118 1.27 2.16 -6.12
CA PHE A 118 1.92 2.42 -4.83
C PHE A 118 0.96 3.07 -3.82
N MET A 119 0.30 4.17 -4.22
CA MET A 119 -0.63 4.88 -3.34
C MET A 119 -1.82 4.00 -2.93
N SER A 120 -2.34 3.18 -3.85
CA SER A 120 -3.42 2.26 -3.54
C SER A 120 -3.01 1.18 -2.51
N ARG A 121 -1.79 0.64 -2.62
CA ARG A 121 -1.23 -0.31 -1.64
C ARG A 121 -0.95 0.37 -0.30
N LEU A 122 -0.43 1.59 -0.31
CA LEU A 122 -0.18 2.37 0.91
C LEU A 122 -1.48 2.62 1.67
N LYS A 123 -2.55 2.98 0.96
CA LYS A 123 -3.88 3.16 1.56
C LYS A 123 -4.34 1.90 2.30
N VAL A 124 -4.27 0.74 1.65
CA VAL A 124 -4.64 -0.55 2.25
C VAL A 124 -3.78 -0.89 3.47
N GLN A 125 -2.50 -0.53 3.49
CA GLN A 125 -1.61 -0.77 4.64
C GLN A 125 -1.86 0.17 5.83
N LEU A 126 -2.45 1.34 5.59
CA LEU A 126 -2.81 2.34 6.59
C LEU A 126 -4.26 2.16 7.10
N GLU A 127 -5.07 1.34 6.42
CA GLU A 127 -6.42 1.03 6.89
C GLU A 127 -6.39 0.37 8.29
N PRO A 128 -7.36 0.70 9.16
CA PRO A 128 -7.48 0.07 10.47
C PRO A 128 -7.60 -1.45 10.38
N PHE A 129 -7.11 -2.14 11.39
CA PHE A 129 -7.26 -3.59 11.47
C PHE A 129 -8.75 -3.94 11.69
N PRO A 130 -9.27 -4.99 11.01
CA PRO A 130 -10.60 -5.51 11.31
C PRO A 130 -10.71 -5.96 12.77
N GLU A 131 -11.86 -5.73 13.41
CA GLU A 131 -12.10 -6.08 14.82
C GLU A 131 -11.82 -7.56 15.12
N LYS A 132 -12.29 -8.45 14.24
CA LYS A 132 -12.04 -9.91 14.31
C LYS A 132 -10.54 -10.24 14.40
N LEU A 133 -9.69 -9.46 13.74
CA LEU A 133 -8.24 -9.68 13.75
C LEU A 133 -7.64 -9.23 15.09
N LEU A 134 -8.17 -8.18 15.71
CA LEU A 134 -7.69 -7.66 16.99
C LEU A 134 -8.02 -8.59 18.16
N GLU A 135 -9.13 -9.34 18.06
CA GLU A 135 -9.54 -10.34 19.05
C GLU A 135 -8.69 -11.62 19.01
N ALA A 136 -8.01 -11.88 17.89
CA ALA A 136 -7.23 -13.09 17.70
C ALA A 136 -5.90 -13.05 18.48
N LYS A 137 -5.66 -14.05 19.35
CA LYS A 137 -4.40 -14.20 20.11
C LYS A 137 -3.14 -14.25 19.23
N LYS A 138 -3.25 -14.71 17.97
CA LYS A 138 -2.15 -14.84 17.02
C LYS A 138 -2.46 -14.14 15.70
N ALA A 139 -2.98 -12.92 15.79
CA ALA A 139 -3.35 -12.11 14.65
C ALA A 139 -2.23 -11.94 13.61
N VAL A 140 -2.56 -12.23 12.35
CA VAL A 140 -1.69 -12.02 11.18
C VAL A 140 -2.49 -11.32 10.09
N GLN A 141 -1.91 -10.26 9.53
CA GLN A 141 -2.39 -9.57 8.34
C GLN A 141 -1.45 -9.90 7.18
N ILE A 142 -2.02 -10.47 6.12
CA ILE A 142 -1.36 -10.80 4.87
C ILE A 142 -1.68 -9.71 3.85
N PHE A 143 -0.68 -9.29 3.07
CA PHE A 143 -0.84 -8.41 1.92
C PHE A 143 -0.41 -9.13 0.65
N GLU A 144 -1.22 -9.06 -0.41
CA GLU A 144 -0.77 -9.41 -1.75
C GLU A 144 0.02 -8.23 -2.33
N ARG A 145 1.36 -8.40 -2.44
CA ARG A 145 2.34 -7.34 -2.70
C ARG A 145 2.36 -6.23 -1.65
N SER A 146 3.56 -5.75 -1.34
CA SER A 146 3.76 -4.61 -0.44
C SER A 146 3.99 -3.31 -1.20
N VAL A 147 4.03 -2.20 -0.47
CA VAL A 147 4.58 -0.93 -0.99
C VAL A 147 6.07 -1.04 -1.36
N TYR A 148 6.76 -2.06 -0.85
CA TYR A 148 8.17 -2.32 -1.13
C TYR A 148 8.38 -3.16 -2.40
N SER A 149 7.34 -3.74 -2.99
CA SER A 149 7.47 -4.48 -4.26
C SER A 149 7.95 -3.58 -5.41
N ASP A 150 7.76 -2.27 -5.28
CA ASP A 150 8.20 -1.31 -6.29
C ASP A 150 9.62 -0.84 -5.98
N ARG A 151 10.55 -1.18 -6.88
CA ARG A 151 11.97 -0.85 -6.77
C ARG A 151 12.25 0.67 -6.73
N LEU A 152 11.34 1.48 -7.24
CA LEU A 152 11.44 2.95 -7.19
C LEU A 152 11.25 3.53 -5.78
N HIS A 153 10.65 2.77 -4.86
CA HIS A 153 10.22 3.28 -3.56
C HIS A 153 10.94 2.64 -2.37
N SER A 154 11.96 1.78 -2.56
CA SER A 154 12.50 1.02 -1.43
C SER A 154 14.01 0.71 -1.46
N GLU A 155 14.76 1.41 -0.61
CA GLU A 155 16.08 0.97 -0.09
C GLU A 155 15.94 0.21 1.25
N ALA A 156 14.75 0.24 1.85
CA ALA A 156 14.46 -0.24 3.21
C ALA A 156 14.34 -1.77 3.36
N LEU A 157 14.50 -2.54 2.28
CA LEU A 157 14.31 -4.00 2.27
C LEU A 157 15.46 -4.80 2.91
N LEU A 158 16.59 -4.16 3.25
CA LEU A 158 17.82 -4.85 3.62
C LEU A 158 17.74 -5.68 4.92
N ASN A 159 16.74 -5.44 5.79
CA ASN A 159 16.62 -6.10 7.10
C ASN A 159 15.24 -6.75 7.35
N ILE A 160 14.45 -7.00 6.30
CA ILE A 160 13.14 -7.64 6.43
C ILE A 160 13.30 -9.16 6.33
N PRO A 161 12.78 -9.96 7.28
CA PRO A 161 12.80 -11.42 7.15
C PRO A 161 12.05 -11.87 5.89
N VAL A 162 12.66 -12.76 5.11
CA VAL A 162 12.07 -13.30 3.86
C VAL A 162 11.99 -14.82 3.93
N LEU A 163 10.81 -15.36 3.63
CA LEU A 163 10.61 -16.79 3.35
C LEU A 163 10.47 -16.97 1.83
N VAL A 164 11.39 -17.74 1.23
CA VAL A 164 11.31 -18.13 -0.17
C VAL A 164 10.63 -19.49 -0.27
N LEU A 165 9.51 -19.56 -0.99
CA LEU A 165 8.80 -20.80 -1.30
C LEU A 165 9.00 -21.13 -2.78
N ASP A 166 9.33 -22.39 -3.06
CA ASP A 166 9.32 -22.89 -4.43
C ASP A 166 7.91 -23.41 -4.74
N VAL A 167 7.29 -22.81 -5.75
CA VAL A 167 5.93 -23.10 -6.23
C VAL A 167 5.91 -23.22 -7.75
N ASN A 168 7.03 -23.64 -8.35
CA ASN A 168 7.10 -23.86 -9.80
C ASN A 168 6.20 -25.02 -10.27
N ASP A 169 6.07 -26.05 -9.43
CA ASP A 169 5.11 -27.13 -9.66
C ASP A 169 3.70 -26.72 -9.25
N ASP A 170 2.70 -27.21 -9.99
CA ASP A 170 1.30 -27.03 -9.60
C ASP A 170 1.02 -27.81 -8.30
N PHE A 171 0.72 -27.08 -7.24
CA PHE A 171 0.42 -27.59 -5.90
C PHE A 171 -1.08 -27.52 -5.57
N SER A 172 -1.94 -27.14 -6.52
CA SER A 172 -3.37 -26.90 -6.28
C SER A 172 -4.14 -28.12 -5.78
N GLU A 173 -3.76 -29.31 -6.24
CA GLU A 173 -4.42 -30.59 -5.87
C GLU A 173 -3.54 -31.51 -5.02
N GLU A 174 -2.26 -31.17 -4.81
CA GLU A 174 -1.30 -32.02 -4.11
C GLU A 174 -1.26 -31.72 -2.59
N VAL A 175 -2.03 -32.47 -1.82
CA VAL A 175 -2.21 -32.27 -0.36
C VAL A 175 -0.88 -32.29 0.41
N THR A 176 0.02 -33.20 0.07
CA THR A 176 1.34 -33.32 0.71
C THR A 176 2.19 -32.07 0.54
N LYS A 177 2.23 -31.51 -0.68
CA LYS A 177 2.93 -30.24 -0.94
C LYS A 177 2.26 -29.06 -0.24
N GLN A 178 0.92 -29.02 -0.22
CA GLN A 178 0.18 -27.99 0.51
C GLN A 178 0.53 -27.99 2.00
N GLU A 179 0.55 -29.16 2.63
CA GLU A 179 0.91 -29.31 4.04
C GLU A 179 2.36 -28.88 4.31
N GLU A 180 3.30 -29.23 3.43
CA GLU A 180 4.70 -28.82 3.53
C GLU A 180 4.84 -27.29 3.45
N LEU A 181 4.18 -26.66 2.46
CA LEU A 181 4.17 -25.21 2.30
C LEU A 181 3.62 -24.51 3.55
N MET A 182 2.48 -24.98 4.07
CA MET A 182 1.88 -24.43 5.30
C MET A 182 2.77 -24.62 6.53
N LYS A 183 3.46 -25.76 6.64
CA LYS A 183 4.43 -26.01 7.71
C LYS A 183 5.57 -25.00 7.67
N ARG A 184 6.11 -24.70 6.48
CA ARG A 184 7.16 -23.69 6.30
C ARG A 184 6.68 -22.29 6.67
N VAL A 185 5.47 -21.91 6.24
CA VAL A 185 4.84 -20.62 6.61
C VAL A 185 4.66 -20.51 8.13
N ASN A 186 4.12 -21.55 8.79
CA ASN A 186 3.90 -21.55 10.23
C ASN A 186 5.21 -21.42 11.01
N THR A 187 6.25 -22.15 10.60
CA THR A 187 7.58 -22.06 11.22
C THR A 187 8.14 -20.66 11.06
N PHE A 188 8.07 -20.08 9.86
CA PHE A 188 8.52 -18.71 9.62
C PHE A 188 7.79 -17.70 10.51
N VAL A 189 6.45 -17.74 10.53
CA VAL A 189 5.63 -16.82 11.33
C VAL A 189 5.88 -16.95 12.83
N LYS A 190 6.20 -18.15 13.33
CA LYS A 190 6.58 -18.37 14.74
C LYS A 190 7.95 -17.79 15.10
N ASN A 191 8.82 -17.58 14.11
CA ASN A 191 10.18 -17.06 14.28
C ASN A 191 10.28 -15.55 14.02
N LEU A 192 9.16 -14.87 13.72
CA LEU A 192 9.02 -13.40 13.61
C LEU A 192 8.64 -12.77 14.96
#